data_AF-A0A524EHW8-F1
#
_entry.id   AF-A0A524EHW8-F1
#
_cell.length_a   1.000
_cell.length_b   1.000
_cell.length_c   1.000
_cell.angle_alpha   90.00
_cell.angle_beta   90.00
_cell.angle_gamma   90.00
#
_symmetry.space_group_name_H-M   'P 1'
#
loop_
_entity.id
_entity.type
_entity.pdbx_description
1 polymer ?
#
loop_
_entity_poly.entity_id
_entity_poly.type
_entity_poly.pdbx_seq_one_letter_code
_entity_poly.pdbx_strand_id
1 'polypeptide(L)'
;MELKVKLYGTLKEKVSKSILTGENSDKLNINGKENLRVSDVLDVLGLSESVISHIFVNNKYCGFGKEIKNGDRIGIFPKNMAIMFAEIPKINAIYVTVKLFASLRDYGPSKSLMDVPEGSTIKSLLKKFNIPKKEGKLITLINGQPCHENDCVLHDGDIVAIFPPIGGG
;
A
#
# COMPACT_ATOMS: atom_id res chain seq x y z
N MET A 1 -24.43 5.78 16.89
CA MET A 1 -22.98 5.77 16.57
C MET A 1 -22.85 6.12 15.11
N GLU A 2 -22.10 7.17 14.77
CA GLU A 2 -21.88 7.59 13.38
C GLU A 2 -20.65 6.86 12.83
N LEU A 3 -20.84 6.13 11.73
CA LEU A 3 -19.78 5.43 11.00
C LEU A 3 -19.68 5.98 9.59
N LYS A 4 -18.49 5.96 9.01
CA LYS A 4 -18.28 6.30 7.60
C LYS A 4 -18.11 5.03 6.79
N VAL A 5 -19.16 4.59 6.10
CA VAL A 5 -19.16 3.38 5.29
C VAL A 5 -19.04 3.75 3.82
N LYS A 6 -18.02 3.20 3.15
CA LYS A 6 -17.82 3.34 1.71
C LYS A 6 -17.95 1.98 1.03
N LEU A 7 -18.97 1.87 0.20
CA LEU A 7 -19.22 0.70 -0.62
C LEU A 7 -18.53 0.84 -1.98
N TYR A 8 -18.01 -0.26 -2.50
CA TYR A 8 -17.34 -0.30 -3.79
C TYR A 8 -18.04 -1.24 -4.78
N GLY A 9 -17.87 -0.97 -6.06
CA GLY A 9 -18.43 -1.78 -7.15
C GLY A 9 -19.95 -1.98 -7.05
N THR A 10 -20.38 -3.21 -7.32
CA THR A 10 -21.80 -3.61 -7.33
C THR A 10 -22.48 -3.51 -5.97
N LEU A 11 -21.74 -3.31 -4.86
CA LEU A 11 -22.36 -3.08 -3.56
C LEU A 11 -23.05 -1.71 -3.47
N LYS A 12 -22.57 -0.71 -4.23
CA LYS A 12 -23.19 0.62 -4.28
C LYS A 12 -24.63 0.59 -4.80
N GLU A 13 -24.92 -0.36 -5.68
CA GLU A 13 -26.22 -0.52 -6.32
C GLU A 13 -27.16 -1.40 -5.50
N LYS A 14 -26.60 -2.34 -4.74
CA LYS A 14 -27.36 -3.27 -3.89
C LYS A 14 -27.83 -2.66 -2.58
N VAL A 15 -27.13 -1.66 -2.06
CA VAL A 15 -27.50 -1.03 -0.79
C VAL A 15 -28.42 0.15 -1.03
N SER A 16 -29.55 0.16 -0.34
CA SER A 16 -30.52 1.26 -0.38
C SER A 16 -29.89 2.56 0.11
N LYS A 17 -29.90 3.60 -0.75
CA LYS A 17 -29.43 4.95 -0.40
C LYS A 17 -30.16 5.58 0.78
N SER A 18 -31.32 5.06 1.17
CA SER A 18 -32.07 5.50 2.36
C SER A 18 -31.38 5.17 3.68
N ILE A 19 -30.47 4.19 3.69
CA ILE A 19 -29.73 3.75 4.88
C ILE A 19 -28.48 4.61 5.10
N LEU A 20 -27.94 5.20 4.04
CA LEU A 20 -26.70 5.99 4.06
C LEU A 20 -27.00 7.48 3.89
N THR A 21 -26.50 8.28 4.83
CA THR A 21 -26.71 9.73 4.91
C THR A 21 -25.43 10.50 4.53
N GLY A 22 -25.54 11.81 4.28
CA GLY A 22 -24.43 12.67 3.86
C GLY A 22 -24.34 12.90 2.35
N GLU A 23 -23.61 13.93 1.91
CA GLU A 23 -23.53 14.35 0.50
C GLU A 23 -23.07 13.24 -0.46
N ASN A 24 -22.32 12.26 0.04
CA ASN A 24 -21.82 11.12 -0.74
C ASN A 24 -22.49 9.78 -0.40
N SER A 25 -23.57 9.77 0.40
CA SER A 25 -24.19 8.56 0.94
C SER A 25 -23.15 7.64 1.61
N ASP A 26 -22.31 8.20 2.47
CA ASP A 26 -21.19 7.50 3.10
C ASP A 26 -21.33 7.41 4.63
N LYS A 27 -22.37 8.00 5.24
CA LYS A 27 -22.56 7.95 6.69
C LYS A 27 -23.65 6.98 7.09
N LEU A 28 -23.31 6.03 7.94
CA LEU A 28 -24.24 5.09 8.55
C LEU A 28 -24.42 5.44 10.02
N ASN A 29 -25.67 5.65 10.46
CA ASN A 29 -25.96 5.83 11.89
C ASN A 29 -26.57 4.56 12.46
N ILE A 30 -25.87 3.94 13.41
CA ILE A 30 -26.33 2.73 14.11
C ILE A 30 -26.63 3.12 15.55
N ASN A 31 -27.90 3.04 15.96
CA ASN A 31 -28.32 3.33 17.33
C ASN A 31 -28.42 2.05 18.17
N GLY A 32 -27.92 2.08 19.41
CA GLY A 32 -28.36 1.14 20.46
C GLY A 32 -27.60 -0.19 20.62
N LYS A 33 -26.37 -0.34 20.14
CA LYS A 33 -25.53 -1.51 20.47
C LYS A 33 -24.17 -1.10 21.06
N GLU A 34 -23.89 -1.59 22.26
CA GLU A 34 -22.53 -1.63 22.82
C GLU A 34 -21.79 -2.82 22.17
N ASN A 35 -20.53 -2.63 21.76
CA ASN A 35 -19.69 -3.61 21.04
C ASN A 35 -20.16 -4.01 19.63
N LEU A 36 -20.39 -3.03 18.76
CA LEU A 36 -20.66 -3.28 17.34
C LEU A 36 -19.48 -3.97 16.66
N ARG A 37 -19.77 -4.98 15.83
CA ARG A 37 -18.81 -5.62 14.93
C ARG A 37 -19.10 -5.27 13.49
N VAL A 38 -18.12 -5.54 12.62
CA VAL A 38 -18.29 -5.43 11.17
C VAL A 38 -19.50 -6.24 10.70
N SER A 39 -19.72 -7.45 11.22
CA SER A 39 -20.90 -8.27 10.89
C SER A 39 -22.23 -7.54 11.13
N ASP A 40 -22.38 -6.84 12.26
CA ASP A 40 -23.59 -6.07 12.55
C ASP A 40 -23.82 -4.94 11.54
N VAL A 41 -22.73 -4.30 11.08
CA VAL A 41 -22.80 -3.25 10.04
C VAL A 41 -23.29 -3.86 8.73
N LEU A 42 -22.82 -5.06 8.37
CA LEU A 42 -23.24 -5.74 7.14
C LEU A 42 -24.71 -6.14 7.18
N ASP A 43 -25.19 -6.61 8.33
CA ASP A 43 -26.60 -6.94 8.54
C ASP A 43 -27.50 -5.71 8.34
N VAL A 44 -27.10 -4.57 8.90
CA VAL A 44 -27.81 -3.28 8.70
C VAL A 44 -27.81 -2.85 7.23
N LEU A 45 -26.74 -3.15 6.50
CA LEU A 45 -26.62 -2.85 5.06
C LEU A 45 -27.33 -3.89 4.18
N GLY A 46 -27.86 -4.98 4.74
CA GLY A 46 -28.47 -6.07 4.00
C GLY A 46 -27.48 -6.85 3.12
N LEU A 47 -26.20 -6.86 3.50
CA LEU A 47 -25.12 -7.47 2.73
C LEU A 47 -24.72 -8.82 3.34
N SER A 48 -24.77 -9.88 2.54
CA SER A 48 -24.27 -11.19 2.94
C SER A 48 -22.74 -11.25 2.87
N GLU A 49 -22.11 -11.90 3.85
CA GLU A 49 -20.67 -12.21 3.83
C GLU A 49 -20.25 -12.96 2.55
N SER A 50 -21.16 -13.74 1.97
CA SER A 50 -20.94 -14.51 0.74
C SER A 50 -20.64 -13.65 -0.49
N VAL A 51 -21.04 -12.37 -0.51
CA VAL A 51 -20.80 -11.45 -1.63
C VAL A 51 -19.63 -10.49 -1.37
N ILE A 52 -19.00 -10.56 -0.20
CA ILE A 52 -17.93 -9.66 0.23
C ILE A 52 -16.59 -10.38 0.09
N SER A 53 -15.58 -9.67 -0.42
CA SER A 53 -14.21 -10.18 -0.50
C SER A 53 -13.31 -9.57 0.57
N HIS A 54 -13.39 -8.25 0.77
CA HIS A 54 -12.48 -7.53 1.66
C HIS A 54 -13.23 -6.46 2.44
N ILE A 55 -12.77 -6.26 3.68
CA ILE A 55 -13.26 -5.22 4.56
C ILE A 55 -12.05 -4.49 5.14
N PHE A 56 -12.13 -3.18 5.17
CA PHE A 56 -11.11 -2.33 5.74
C PHE A 56 -11.72 -1.45 6.81
N VAL A 57 -11.11 -1.40 7.99
CA VAL A 57 -11.47 -0.46 9.05
C VAL A 57 -10.28 0.48 9.25
N ASN A 58 -10.49 1.78 9.05
CA ASN A 58 -9.44 2.81 9.11
C ASN A 58 -8.19 2.44 8.28
N ASN A 59 -8.41 2.04 7.03
CA ASN A 59 -7.39 1.61 6.05
C ASN A 59 -6.63 0.32 6.41
N LYS A 60 -7.03 -0.43 7.45
CA LYS A 60 -6.45 -1.73 7.78
C LYS A 60 -7.39 -2.85 7.38
N TYR A 61 -6.86 -3.87 6.71
CA TYR A 61 -7.62 -5.06 6.36
C TYR A 61 -8.12 -5.77 7.62
N CYS A 62 -9.41 -6.10 7.65
CA CYS A 62 -10.10 -6.66 8.81
C CYS A 62 -11.09 -7.74 8.37
N GLY A 63 -11.37 -8.68 9.26
CA GLY A 63 -12.46 -9.65 9.09
C GLY A 63 -13.78 -9.18 9.69
N PHE A 64 -14.84 -9.98 9.48
CA PHE A 64 -16.21 -9.73 9.95
C PHE A 64 -16.34 -9.57 11.47
N GLY A 65 -15.46 -10.21 12.25
CA GLY A 65 -15.46 -10.13 13.71
C GLY A 65 -14.84 -8.86 14.30
N LYS A 66 -14.32 -7.95 13.47
CA LYS A 66 -13.64 -6.74 13.97
C LYS A 66 -14.62 -5.81 14.69
N GLU A 67 -14.27 -5.42 15.90
CA GLU A 67 -14.99 -4.40 16.67
C GLU A 67 -14.85 -3.01 16.04
N ILE A 68 -15.96 -2.28 16.06
CA ILE A 68 -16.14 -0.97 15.45
C ILE A 68 -16.39 0.08 16.53
N LYS A 69 -15.74 1.23 16.36
CA LYS A 69 -15.85 2.40 17.23
C LYS A 69 -16.52 3.57 16.51
N ASN A 70 -16.99 4.53 17.30
CA ASN A 70 -17.64 5.73 16.77
C ASN A 70 -16.65 6.51 15.91
N GLY A 71 -17.07 6.89 14.70
CA GLY A 71 -16.25 7.61 13.74
C GLY A 71 -15.35 6.73 12.85
N ASP A 72 -15.37 5.41 13.02
CA ASP A 72 -14.58 4.50 12.19
C ASP A 72 -14.99 4.57 10.71
N ARG A 73 -13.98 4.42 9.84
CA ARG A 73 -14.16 4.36 8.39
C ARG A 73 -14.12 2.92 7.93
N ILE A 74 -15.19 2.45 7.32
CA ILE A 74 -15.35 1.07 6.86
C ILE A 74 -15.43 1.06 5.33
N GLY A 75 -14.47 0.39 4.68
CA GLY A 75 -14.52 0.11 3.25
C GLY A 75 -14.94 -1.32 2.99
N ILE A 76 -15.96 -1.55 2.16
CA ILE A 76 -16.48 -2.90 1.86
C ILE A 76 -16.41 -3.15 0.35
N PHE A 77 -15.81 -4.26 -0.02
CA PHE A 77 -15.54 -4.64 -1.42
C PHE A 77 -16.26 -5.95 -1.78
N PRO A 78 -16.93 -6.02 -2.94
CA PRO A 78 -17.60 -7.24 -3.37
C PRO A 78 -16.62 -8.28 -3.91
N LYS A 79 -17.07 -9.55 -4.00
CA LYS A 79 -16.28 -10.66 -4.54
C LYS A 79 -15.90 -10.51 -6.01
N ASN A 80 -16.77 -9.93 -6.84
CA ASN A 80 -16.43 -9.66 -8.24
C ASN A 80 -15.31 -8.61 -8.42
N MET A 81 -15.00 -7.82 -7.38
CA MET A 81 -13.85 -6.92 -7.35
C MET A 81 -12.61 -7.54 -6.68
N ALA A 82 -12.65 -8.81 -6.26
CA ALA A 82 -11.46 -9.48 -5.74
C ALA A 82 -10.32 -9.49 -6.78
N ILE A 83 -10.63 -9.49 -8.07
CA ILE A 83 -9.64 -9.49 -9.15
C ILE A 83 -8.82 -8.18 -9.17
N MET A 84 -9.43 -7.03 -8.86
CA MET A 84 -8.70 -5.75 -8.74
C MET A 84 -7.72 -5.71 -7.56
N PHE A 85 -7.86 -6.61 -6.58
CA PHE A 85 -6.93 -6.76 -5.46
C PHE A 85 -6.03 -8.01 -5.53
N ALA A 86 -6.41 -9.01 -6.33
CA ALA A 86 -5.51 -10.09 -6.74
C ALA A 86 -4.40 -9.57 -7.68
N GLU A 87 -4.64 -8.43 -8.35
CA GLU A 87 -3.67 -7.70 -9.17
C GLU A 87 -2.96 -6.54 -8.46
N ILE A 88 -3.20 -6.30 -7.17
CA ILE A 88 -2.05 -5.83 -6.40
C ILE A 88 -1.23 -7.11 -6.32
N PRO A 89 -0.04 -7.21 -6.95
CA PRO A 89 0.87 -8.26 -6.56
C PRO A 89 0.86 -8.23 -5.04
N LYS A 90 0.97 -9.37 -4.34
CA LYS A 90 1.55 -9.26 -3.01
C LYS A 90 2.91 -8.64 -3.24
N ILE A 91 2.96 -7.31 -3.22
CA ILE A 91 4.17 -6.54 -3.24
C ILE A 91 4.64 -6.77 -1.82
N ASN A 92 5.25 -7.93 -1.59
CA ASN A 92 5.90 -8.16 -0.33
C ASN A 92 6.90 -7.02 -0.20
N ALA A 93 6.89 -6.35 0.93
CA ALA A 93 7.94 -5.38 1.20
C ALA A 93 9.22 -6.17 1.45
N ILE A 94 10.27 -5.86 0.69
CA ILE A 94 11.63 -6.33 0.94
C ILE A 94 12.41 -5.19 1.59
N TYR A 95 13.33 -5.52 2.48
CA TYR A 95 14.20 -4.58 3.16
C TYR A 95 15.58 -4.57 2.50
N VAL A 96 15.97 -3.42 1.97
CA VAL A 96 17.28 -3.23 1.33
C VAL A 96 18.08 -2.16 2.06
N THR A 97 19.39 -2.35 2.13
CA THR A 97 20.32 -1.35 2.65
C THR A 97 20.94 -0.59 1.50
N VAL A 98 20.62 0.70 1.37
CA VAL A 98 21.21 1.58 0.35
C VAL A 98 22.37 2.36 0.96
N LYS A 99 23.51 2.39 0.27
CA LYS A 99 24.71 3.13 0.64
C LYS A 99 25.07 4.11 -0.47
N LEU A 100 25.08 5.40 -0.14
CA LEU A 100 25.44 6.48 -1.07
C LEU A 100 26.88 6.96 -0.80
N PHE A 101 27.66 7.11 -1.85
CA PHE A 101 29.07 7.49 -1.78
C PHE A 101 29.35 8.83 -2.46
N ALA A 102 30.41 9.51 -2.02
CA ALA A 102 30.89 10.79 -2.57
C ALA A 102 29.76 11.82 -2.75
N SER A 103 29.65 12.44 -3.93
CA SER A 103 28.65 13.47 -4.24
C SER A 103 27.20 12.98 -4.16
N LEU A 104 26.96 11.66 -4.19
CA LEU A 104 25.60 11.13 -4.06
C LEU A 104 25.03 11.25 -2.64
N ARG A 105 25.87 11.54 -1.64
CA ARG A 105 25.42 11.80 -0.26
C ARG A 105 24.57 13.06 -0.13
N ASP A 106 24.59 13.94 -1.12
CA ASP A 106 23.73 15.13 -1.14
C ASP A 106 22.26 14.76 -1.42
N TYR A 107 21.99 13.59 -1.98
CA TYR A 107 20.64 13.09 -2.27
C TYR A 107 20.00 12.30 -1.12
N GLY A 108 20.75 11.99 -0.06
CA GLY A 108 20.22 11.23 1.06
C GLY A 108 21.28 10.72 2.04
N PRO A 109 20.85 9.97 3.08
CA PRO A 109 21.77 9.47 4.10
C PRO A 109 22.80 8.53 3.48
N SER A 110 24.03 8.57 4.00
CA SER A 110 25.15 7.72 3.55
C SER A 110 24.85 6.22 3.64
N LYS A 111 23.99 5.81 4.59
CA LYS A 111 23.45 4.45 4.72
C LYS A 111 21.99 4.54 5.18
N SER A 112 21.09 3.89 4.45
CA SER A 112 19.66 3.85 4.75
C SER A 112 19.12 2.44 4.64
N LEU A 113 18.39 1.96 5.66
CA LEU A 113 17.56 0.77 5.55
C LEU A 113 16.19 1.20 5.04
N MET A 114 15.71 0.59 3.97
CA MET A 114 14.44 0.96 3.33
C MET A 114 13.61 -0.26 3.00
N ASP A 115 12.30 -0.16 3.21
CA ASP A 115 11.34 -1.05 2.60
C ASP A 115 11.03 -0.61 1.16
N VAL A 116 11.07 -1.57 0.24
CA VAL A 116 10.70 -1.38 -1.17
C VAL A 116 9.86 -2.56 -1.64
N PRO A 117 9.03 -2.37 -2.68
CA PRO A 117 8.34 -3.46 -3.36
C PRO A 117 9.25 -4.63 -3.76
N GLU A 118 8.87 -5.87 -3.48
CA GLU A 118 9.47 -7.05 -4.11
C GLU A 118 9.42 -6.91 -5.63
N GLY A 119 10.53 -7.20 -6.31
CA GLY A 119 10.67 -6.92 -7.74
C GLY A 119 11.11 -5.48 -8.06
N SER A 120 11.37 -4.64 -7.06
CA SER A 120 11.98 -3.31 -7.28
C SER A 120 13.33 -3.44 -7.97
N THR A 121 13.65 -2.47 -8.81
CA THR A 121 14.93 -2.41 -9.52
C THR A 121 15.77 -1.21 -9.07
N ILE A 122 17.05 -1.22 -9.44
CA ILE A 122 17.96 -0.07 -9.25
C ILE A 122 17.37 1.22 -9.82
N LYS A 123 16.74 1.16 -11.00
CA LYS A 123 16.07 2.31 -11.63
C LYS A 123 14.98 2.90 -10.74
N SER A 124 14.14 2.06 -10.13
CA SER A 124 13.08 2.49 -9.21
C SER A 124 13.68 3.10 -7.94
N LEU A 125 14.78 2.54 -7.45
CA LEU A 125 15.50 3.02 -6.28
C LEU A 125 16.13 4.39 -6.52
N LEU A 126 16.84 4.59 -7.62
CA LEU A 126 17.42 5.88 -8.03
C LEU A 126 16.35 6.97 -8.16
N LYS A 127 15.19 6.62 -8.72
CA LYS A 127 14.04 7.53 -8.83
C LYS A 127 13.51 7.95 -7.45
N LYS A 128 13.49 7.04 -6.46
CA LYS A 128 13.05 7.31 -5.08
C LYS A 128 13.97 8.32 -4.37
N PHE A 129 15.28 8.28 -4.65
CA PHE A 129 16.27 9.24 -4.14
C PHE A 129 16.36 10.52 -4.97
N ASN A 130 15.53 10.69 -6.01
CA ASN A 130 15.62 11.80 -6.97
C ASN A 130 17.02 11.96 -7.60
N ILE A 131 17.78 10.87 -7.71
CA ILE A 131 19.10 10.89 -8.34
C ILE A 131 18.89 10.95 -9.87
N PRO A 132 19.33 12.01 -10.56
CA PRO A 132 19.09 12.17 -11.97
C PRO A 132 19.89 11.14 -12.77
N LYS A 133 19.19 10.43 -13.68
CA LYS A 133 19.78 9.46 -14.62
C LYS A 133 20.88 10.02 -15.53
N LYS A 134 21.04 11.34 -15.57
CA LYS A 134 22.00 12.07 -16.42
C LYS A 134 23.40 12.19 -15.80
N GLU A 135 23.60 11.83 -14.54
CA GLU A 135 24.93 11.81 -13.92
C GLU A 135 25.75 10.57 -14.34
N GLY A 136 26.11 10.49 -15.62
CA GLY A 136 27.04 9.48 -16.14
C GLY A 136 26.64 8.01 -15.90
N LYS A 137 27.56 7.09 -16.19
CA LYS A 137 27.40 5.67 -15.80
C LYS A 137 27.64 5.57 -14.29
N LEU A 138 26.59 5.78 -13.49
CA LEU A 138 26.60 5.45 -12.06
C LEU A 138 27.07 4.00 -11.89
N ILE A 139 27.94 3.76 -10.91
CA ILE A 139 28.38 2.40 -10.57
C ILE A 139 27.50 1.92 -9.43
N THR A 140 26.76 0.83 -9.68
CA THR A 140 25.90 0.22 -8.68
C THR A 140 26.41 -1.19 -8.37
N LEU A 141 26.60 -1.49 -7.10
CA LEU A 141 26.95 -2.82 -6.60
C LEU A 141 25.78 -3.36 -5.76
N ILE A 142 25.36 -4.60 -6.02
CA ILE A 142 24.40 -5.33 -5.18
C ILE A 142 25.18 -6.44 -4.49
N ASN A 143 25.24 -6.42 -3.15
CA ASN A 143 26.03 -7.36 -2.34
C ASN A 143 27.50 -7.48 -2.80
N GLY A 144 28.08 -6.38 -3.31
CA GLY A 144 29.45 -6.33 -3.82
C GLY A 144 29.63 -6.76 -5.28
N GLN A 145 28.57 -7.21 -5.96
CA GLN A 145 28.61 -7.57 -7.38
C GLN A 145 28.15 -6.40 -8.27
N PRO A 146 28.85 -6.11 -9.38
CA PRO A 146 28.48 -5.03 -10.28
C PRO A 146 27.17 -5.32 -11.00
N CYS A 147 26.26 -4.36 -10.91
CA CYS A 147 25.02 -4.33 -11.68
C CYS A 147 25.19 -3.30 -12.80
N HIS A 148 25.42 -3.79 -14.02
CA HIS A 148 25.68 -2.95 -15.20
C HIS A 148 24.40 -2.40 -15.83
N GLU A 149 23.24 -2.97 -15.50
CA GLU A 149 21.95 -2.58 -16.04
C GLU A 149 21.08 -1.96 -14.95
N ASN A 150 20.37 -0.88 -15.24
CA ASN A 150 19.50 -0.24 -14.25
C ASN A 150 18.27 -1.10 -13.87
N ASP A 151 18.07 -2.23 -14.54
CA ASP A 151 16.91 -3.10 -14.38
C ASP A 151 17.22 -4.34 -13.50
N CYS A 152 18.39 -4.41 -12.86
CA CYS A 152 18.66 -5.46 -11.86
C CYS A 152 17.59 -5.44 -10.76
N VAL A 153 16.99 -6.60 -10.52
CA VAL A 153 15.97 -6.82 -9.49
C VAL A 153 16.63 -6.96 -8.12
N LEU A 154 16.05 -6.28 -7.12
CA LEU A 154 16.44 -6.32 -5.72
C LEU A 154 15.70 -7.43 -4.98
N HIS A 155 16.39 -8.03 -4.02
CA HIS A 155 15.87 -9.06 -3.12
C HIS A 155 15.95 -8.60 -1.66
N ASP A 156 15.21 -9.28 -0.80
CA ASP A 156 15.20 -9.00 0.64
C ASP A 156 16.59 -9.20 1.26
N GLY A 157 17.02 -8.22 2.06
CA GLY A 157 18.33 -8.18 2.67
C GLY A 157 19.46 -7.59 1.80
N ASP A 158 19.19 -7.24 0.54
CA ASP A 158 20.23 -6.75 -0.37
C ASP A 158 20.90 -5.47 0.12
N ILE A 159 22.22 -5.40 -0.08
CA ILE A 159 23.02 -4.19 0.16
C ILE A 159 23.36 -3.57 -1.18
N VAL A 160 22.76 -2.41 -1.46
CA VAL A 160 22.98 -1.64 -2.68
C VAL A 160 23.97 -0.52 -2.39
N ALA A 161 25.13 -0.51 -3.05
CA ALA A 161 26.09 0.58 -2.98
C ALA A 161 26.10 1.35 -4.31
N ILE A 162 25.93 2.67 -4.24
CA ILE A 162 25.83 3.54 -5.41
C ILE A 162 26.96 4.57 -5.34
N PHE A 163 27.76 4.62 -6.41
CA PHE A 163 28.87 5.54 -6.57
C PHE A 163 28.59 6.47 -7.76
N PRO A 164 28.97 7.75 -7.66
CA PRO A 164 28.93 8.64 -8.81
C PRO A 164 29.86 8.11 -9.92
N PRO A 165 29.69 8.56 -11.18
CA PRO A 165 30.60 8.21 -12.25
C PRO A 165 32.04 8.54 -11.85
N ILE A 166 32.98 7.68 -12.22
CA ILE A 166 34.41 7.90 -11.96
C ILE A 166 34.83 9.12 -12.79
N GLY A 167 34.96 10.28 -12.13
CA GLY A 167 35.73 11.40 -12.66
C GLY A 167 37.19 11.03 -12.53
N GLY A 168 37.86 10.74 -13.64
CA GLY A 168 39.30 10.55 -13.67
C GLY A 168 39.99 11.80 -13.13
N GLY A 169 40.88 11.60 -12.16
CA GLY A 169 42.05 12.45 -11.94
C GLY A 169 43.24 11.84 -12.65
#